data_AF-A0A7W8FMN6-F1
#
_entry.id   AF-A0A7W8FMN6-F1
#
_cell.length_a   1.000
_cell.length_b   1.000
_cell.length_c   1.000
_cell.angle_alpha   90.00
_cell.angle_beta   90.00
_cell.angle_gamma   90.00
#
_symmetry.space_group_name_H-M   'P 1'
#
loop_
_entity.id
_entity.type
_entity.pdbx_description
1 polymer ?
#
loop_
_entity_poly.entity_id
_entity_poly.type
_entity_poly.pdbx_seq_one_letter_code
_entity_poly.pdbx_strand_id
1 'polypeptide(L)'
;MDGTMTTAEQYRALCDAADAPFVHIATPAGATTTSHWSRSPEDNGMHVRDLEWWEKWCEDHTVAITGGQYSDGSVDRHIAVFDDDNGKITVNSAANARELAAALLEAAELMDGAP
;
A
#
# COMPACT_ATOMS: atom_id res chain seq x y z
N MET A 1 -39.63 5.94 11.99
CA MET A 1 -38.27 5.44 12.26
C MET A 1 -37.36 6.32 11.44
N ASP A 2 -36.60 7.18 12.10
CA ASP A 2 -35.70 8.11 11.42
C ASP A 2 -34.52 7.28 10.91
N GLY A 3 -34.40 7.17 9.59
CA GLY A 3 -33.48 6.26 8.89
C GLY A 3 -32.05 6.80 8.85
N THR A 4 -31.50 7.19 10.00
CA THR A 4 -30.17 7.77 10.07
C THR A 4 -29.12 6.68 9.86
N MET A 5 -28.31 6.82 8.80
CA MET A 5 -27.17 5.93 8.55
C MET A 5 -26.21 5.91 9.75
N THR A 6 -25.67 4.75 10.04
CA THR A 6 -24.56 4.57 10.98
C THR A 6 -23.28 5.21 10.46
N THR A 7 -22.32 5.50 11.36
CA THR A 7 -21.00 6.02 10.97
C THR A 7 -20.27 5.09 9.97
N ALA A 8 -20.41 3.78 10.13
CA ALA A 8 -19.81 2.81 9.22
C ALA A 8 -20.44 2.86 7.81
N GLU A 9 -21.77 3.02 7.73
CA GLU A 9 -22.47 3.17 6.44
C GLU A 9 -22.12 4.49 5.76
N GLN A 10 -22.01 5.58 6.52
CA GLN A 10 -21.56 6.87 6.03
C GLN A 10 -20.13 6.79 5.48
N TYR A 11 -19.22 6.14 6.21
CA TYR A 11 -17.84 5.95 5.78
C TYR A 11 -17.77 5.14 4.49
N ARG A 12 -18.48 4.02 4.42
CA ARG A 12 -18.54 3.21 3.19
C ARG A 12 -19.09 3.99 2.00
N ALA A 13 -20.15 4.78 2.19
CA ALA A 13 -20.71 5.60 1.13
C ALA A 13 -19.72 6.67 0.62
N LEU A 14 -18.88 7.22 1.50
CA LEU A 14 -17.82 8.14 1.11
C LEU A 14 -16.74 7.43 0.29
N CYS A 15 -16.32 6.23 0.70
CA CYS A 15 -15.37 5.42 -0.04
C CYS A 15 -15.90 5.04 -1.43
N ASP A 16 -17.14 4.54 -1.51
CA ASP A 16 -17.78 4.17 -2.77
C ASP A 16 -17.88 5.38 -3.71
N ALA A 17 -18.20 6.57 -3.17
CA ALA A 17 -18.26 7.81 -3.94
C ALA A 17 -16.87 8.29 -4.44
N ALA A 18 -15.81 8.04 -3.65
CA ALA A 18 -14.44 8.37 -4.04
C ALA A 18 -13.93 7.45 -5.16
N ASP A 19 -14.31 6.16 -5.13
CA ASP A 19 -13.87 5.17 -6.12
C ASP A 19 -14.69 5.20 -7.42
N ALA A 20 -15.97 5.62 -7.35
CA ALA A 20 -16.90 5.61 -8.48
C ALA A 20 -16.36 6.22 -9.79
N PRO A 21 -15.62 7.35 -9.79
CA PRO A 21 -15.06 7.92 -11.02
C PRO A 21 -14.00 7.03 -11.69
N PHE A 22 -13.34 6.16 -10.92
CA PHE A 22 -12.14 5.42 -11.33
C PHE A 22 -12.37 3.91 -11.48
N VAL A 23 -13.62 3.43 -11.42
CA VAL A 23 -13.96 2.00 -11.56
C VAL A 23 -13.49 1.37 -12.88
N HIS A 24 -13.20 2.20 -13.88
CA HIS A 24 -12.66 1.79 -15.17
C HIS A 24 -11.14 1.52 -15.15
N ILE A 25 -10.44 1.94 -14.11
CA ILE A 25 -9.01 1.70 -13.90
C ILE A 25 -8.86 0.39 -13.12
N ALA A 26 -8.45 -0.66 -13.83
CA ALA A 26 -8.25 -1.97 -13.22
C ALA A 26 -7.07 -1.95 -12.23
N THR A 27 -7.22 -2.70 -11.14
CA THR A 27 -6.10 -2.98 -10.22
C THR A 27 -5.02 -3.78 -10.98
N PRO A 28 -3.73 -3.42 -10.87
CA PRO A 28 -2.65 -4.17 -11.50
C PRO A 28 -2.65 -5.63 -11.06
N ALA A 29 -2.18 -6.53 -11.94
CA ALA A 29 -2.11 -7.94 -11.63
C ALA A 29 -1.25 -8.19 -10.38
N GLY A 30 -1.75 -9.04 -9.48
CA GLY A 30 -1.06 -9.37 -8.22
C GLY A 30 -1.09 -8.28 -7.15
N ALA A 31 -1.66 -7.10 -7.43
CA ALA A 31 -1.83 -6.05 -6.43
C ALA A 31 -3.18 -6.19 -5.70
N THR A 32 -3.18 -5.83 -4.43
CA THR A 32 -4.37 -5.58 -3.62
C THR A 32 -4.45 -4.09 -3.33
N THR A 33 -5.64 -3.49 -3.38
CA THR A 33 -5.82 -2.09 -2.99
C THR A 33 -5.87 -1.98 -1.47
N THR A 34 -4.99 -1.17 -0.88
CA THR A 34 -4.94 -0.93 0.57
C THR A 34 -5.58 0.40 0.97
N SER A 35 -5.85 1.28 0.01
CA SER A 35 -6.64 2.50 0.20
C SER A 35 -7.63 2.77 -0.94
N HIS A 36 -8.57 3.69 -0.68
CA HIS A 36 -9.49 4.22 -1.69
C HIS A 36 -8.84 5.36 -2.46
N TRP A 37 -9.40 5.70 -3.62
CA TRP A 37 -8.93 6.85 -4.38
C TRP A 37 -9.03 8.13 -3.56
N SER A 38 -7.91 8.83 -3.41
CA SER A 38 -7.84 10.10 -2.71
C SER A 38 -6.96 11.08 -3.48
N ARG A 39 -7.17 12.37 -3.25
CA ARG A 39 -6.37 13.41 -3.91
C ARG A 39 -5.05 13.58 -3.18
N SER A 40 -3.94 13.25 -3.85
CA SER A 40 -2.60 13.47 -3.31
C SER A 40 -2.17 14.92 -3.55
N PRO A 41 -1.89 15.72 -2.50
CA PRO A 41 -1.33 17.05 -2.67
C PRO A 41 0.13 17.02 -3.18
N GLU A 42 0.83 15.90 -2.95
CA GLU A 42 2.24 15.72 -3.33
C GLU A 42 2.37 15.41 -4.83
N ASP A 43 1.37 14.76 -5.43
CA ASP A 43 1.35 14.38 -6.84
C ASP A 43 0.55 15.38 -7.69
N ASN A 44 0.80 16.67 -7.53
CA ASN A 44 0.12 17.76 -8.25
C ASN A 44 -1.42 17.73 -8.14
N GLY A 45 -1.97 17.14 -7.08
CA GLY A 45 -3.41 17.00 -6.92
C GLY A 45 -4.03 15.89 -7.75
N MET A 46 -3.24 14.94 -8.29
CA MET A 46 -3.74 13.72 -8.91
C MET A 46 -4.45 12.83 -7.88
N HIS A 47 -5.41 12.04 -8.36
CA HIS A 47 -5.95 10.98 -7.52
C HIS A 47 -5.01 9.78 -7.55
N VAL A 48 -4.78 9.21 -6.37
CA VAL A 48 -3.95 8.03 -6.14
C VAL A 48 -4.69 7.07 -5.22
N ARG A 49 -4.43 5.78 -5.37
CA ARG A 49 -4.74 4.75 -4.37
C ARG A 49 -3.50 3.91 -4.11
N ASP A 50 -3.38 3.42 -2.89
CA ASP A 50 -2.26 2.60 -2.46
C ASP A 50 -2.50 1.14 -2.85
N LEU A 51 -1.43 0.49 -3.27
CA LEU A 51 -1.39 -0.88 -3.73
C LEU A 51 -0.34 -1.68 -2.95
N GLU A 52 -0.63 -2.95 -2.68
CA GLU A 52 0.30 -3.90 -2.09
C GLU A 52 0.37 -5.17 -2.93
N TRP A 53 1.57 -5.62 -3.26
CA TRP A 53 1.82 -6.88 -3.97
C TRP A 53 2.29 -8.01 -3.06
N TRP A 54 2.99 -7.66 -1.99
CA TRP A 54 3.62 -8.61 -1.09
C TRP A 54 3.98 -7.92 0.23
N GLU A 55 3.87 -8.65 1.32
CA GLU A 55 4.23 -8.17 2.66
C GLU A 55 4.84 -9.32 3.48
N LYS A 56 5.87 -8.99 4.26
CA LYS A 56 6.46 -9.89 5.25
C LYS A 56 6.77 -9.15 6.53
N TRP A 57 6.22 -9.69 7.62
CA TRP A 57 6.46 -9.25 8.98
C TRP A 57 7.71 -9.94 9.52
N CYS A 58 8.73 -9.14 9.81
CA CYS A 58 9.86 -9.51 10.66
C CYS A 58 9.53 -9.09 12.10
N GLU A 59 10.37 -9.44 13.08
CA GLU A 59 10.08 -9.17 14.51
C GLU A 59 9.69 -7.71 14.81
N ASP A 60 10.47 -6.74 14.30
CA ASP A 60 10.29 -5.29 14.57
C ASP A 60 10.05 -4.46 13.29
N HIS A 61 9.93 -5.11 12.14
CA HIS A 61 9.89 -4.41 10.84
C HIS A 61 8.96 -5.15 9.89
N THR A 62 8.33 -4.40 9.00
CA THR A 62 7.61 -4.99 7.86
C THR A 62 8.32 -4.62 6.58
N VAL A 63 8.63 -5.60 5.74
CA VAL A 63 9.09 -5.39 4.37
C VAL A 63 7.94 -5.65 3.43
N ALA A 64 7.66 -4.72 2.52
CA ALA A 64 6.58 -4.86 1.56
C ALA A 64 7.00 -4.43 0.15
N ILE A 65 6.31 -4.96 -0.85
CA ILE A 65 6.28 -4.39 -2.20
C ILE A 65 4.97 -3.62 -2.31
N THR A 66 5.08 -2.29 -2.33
CA THR A 66 3.95 -1.35 -2.30
C THR A 66 4.10 -0.29 -3.39
N GLY A 67 3.10 0.57 -3.53
CA GLY A 67 3.14 1.68 -4.47
C GLY A 67 1.80 2.37 -4.68
N GLY A 68 1.81 3.39 -5.52
CA GLY A 68 0.63 4.13 -5.95
C GLY A 68 0.13 3.68 -7.32
N GLN A 69 -1.19 3.63 -7.49
CA GLN A 69 -1.81 3.73 -8.81
C GLN A 69 -2.49 5.08 -8.96
N TYR A 70 -2.19 5.74 -10.06
CA TYR A 70 -2.64 7.10 -10.34
C TYR A 70 -3.82 7.12 -11.31
N SER A 71 -4.62 8.18 -11.24
CA SER A 71 -5.81 8.36 -12.07
C SER A 71 -5.55 8.48 -13.58
N ASP A 72 -4.30 8.66 -14.00
CA ASP A 72 -3.90 8.59 -15.42
C ASP A 72 -3.55 7.17 -15.88
N GLY A 73 -3.65 6.19 -14.98
CA GLY A 73 -3.33 4.79 -15.20
C GLY A 73 -1.87 4.43 -14.95
N SER A 74 -1.00 5.39 -14.64
CA SER A 74 0.37 5.10 -14.24
C SER A 74 0.41 4.40 -12.88
N VAL A 75 1.46 3.61 -12.67
CA VAL A 75 1.68 2.83 -11.45
C VAL A 75 3.14 3.00 -11.05
N ASP A 76 3.36 3.30 -9.78
CA ASP A 76 4.65 3.10 -9.16
C ASP A 76 4.64 1.79 -8.35
N ARG A 77 5.82 1.19 -8.21
CA ARG A 77 6.02 -0.03 -7.44
C ARG A 77 7.42 0.00 -6.85
N HIS A 78 7.53 -0.15 -5.55
CA HIS A 78 8.78 -0.03 -4.81
C HIS A 78 8.81 -0.96 -3.60
N ILE A 79 10.01 -1.25 -3.10
CA ILE A 79 10.20 -1.98 -1.85
C ILE A 79 10.20 -0.95 -0.73
N ALA A 80 9.32 -1.11 0.25
CA ALA A 80 9.26 -0.30 1.45
C ALA A 80 9.65 -1.15 2.67
N VAL A 81 10.27 -0.48 3.64
CA VAL A 81 10.48 -1.03 4.98
C VAL A 81 9.74 -0.10 5.94
N PHE A 82 8.76 -0.65 6.64
CA PHE A 82 8.03 0.04 7.68
C PHE A 82 8.63 -0.35 9.04
N ASP A 83 8.80 0.64 9.90
CA ASP A 83 9.20 0.45 11.29
C ASP A 83 8.15 1.04 12.23
N ASP A 84 8.20 0.57 13.48
CA ASP A 84 7.40 1.12 14.57
C ASP A 84 8.11 2.31 15.27
N ASP A 85 9.36 2.64 14.90
CA ASP A 85 10.23 3.62 15.58
C ASP A 85 10.55 4.85 14.72
N ASN A 86 9.49 5.61 14.38
CA ASN A 86 9.57 6.96 13.79
C ASN A 86 10.51 7.07 12.57
N GLY A 87 10.57 6.04 11.72
CA GLY A 87 11.36 6.05 10.48
C GLY A 87 12.84 5.71 10.68
N LYS A 88 13.23 5.16 11.84
CA LYS A 88 14.54 4.53 12.04
C LYS A 88 14.40 3.00 12.10
N ILE A 89 14.97 2.36 11.08
CA ILE A 89 15.21 0.91 11.09
C ILE A 89 16.29 0.60 12.13
N THR A 90 15.89 0.00 13.26
CA THR A 90 16.79 -0.36 14.35
C THR A 90 16.93 -1.87 14.46
N VAL A 91 18.14 -2.36 14.20
CA VAL A 91 18.43 -3.80 14.22
C VAL A 91 19.27 -4.14 15.45
N ASN A 92 18.63 -4.72 16.46
CA ASN A 92 19.23 -4.94 17.79
C ASN A 92 20.01 -6.25 17.92
N SER A 93 19.98 -7.11 16.89
CA SER A 93 20.70 -8.39 16.90
C SER A 93 21.16 -8.80 15.50
N ALA A 94 22.19 -9.65 15.44
CA ALA A 94 22.64 -10.23 14.18
C ALA A 94 21.60 -11.22 13.59
N ALA A 95 20.64 -11.71 14.37
CA ALA A 95 19.55 -12.53 13.87
C ALA A 95 18.55 -11.64 13.11
N ASN A 96 18.09 -10.56 13.73
CA ASN A 96 17.16 -9.59 13.14
C ASN A 96 17.77 -8.96 11.87
N ALA A 97 19.08 -8.72 11.87
CA ALA A 97 19.79 -8.23 10.68
C ALA A 97 19.69 -9.20 9.49
N ARG A 98 19.87 -10.50 9.74
CA ARG A 98 19.81 -11.52 8.70
C ARG A 98 18.39 -11.75 8.23
N GLU A 99 17.42 -11.69 9.13
CA GLU A 99 16.01 -11.79 8.80
C GLU A 99 15.57 -10.65 7.89
N LEU A 100 15.87 -9.40 8.26
CA LEU A 100 15.57 -8.23 7.43
C LEU A 100 16.25 -8.31 6.07
N ALA A 101 17.54 -8.69 6.03
CA ALA A 101 18.26 -8.87 4.78
C ALA A 101 17.65 -9.97 3.89
N ALA A 102 17.19 -11.08 4.48
CA ALA A 102 16.52 -12.14 3.75
C ALA A 102 15.15 -11.70 3.20
N ALA A 103 14.38 -10.94 3.97
CA ALA A 103 13.10 -10.38 3.52
C ALA A 103 13.29 -9.38 2.37
N LEU A 104 14.30 -8.52 2.44
CA LEU A 104 14.65 -7.60 1.35
C LEU A 104 15.09 -8.33 0.08
N LEU A 105 15.87 -9.41 0.22
CA LEU A 105 16.29 -10.21 -0.92
C LEU A 105 15.08 -10.90 -1.58
N GLU A 106 14.19 -11.50 -0.79
CA GLU A 106 12.95 -12.11 -1.27
C GLU A 106 12.07 -11.08 -2.01
N ALA A 107 11.91 -9.88 -1.45
CA ALA A 107 11.17 -8.80 -2.10
C ALA A 107 11.81 -8.36 -3.43
N ALA A 108 13.14 -8.28 -3.50
CA ALA A 108 13.86 -7.95 -4.73
C ALA A 108 13.68 -9.02 -5.81
N GLU A 109 13.78 -10.30 -5.44
CA GLU A 109 13.54 -11.43 -6.35
C GLU A 109 12.10 -11.42 -6.90
N LEU A 110 11.12 -11.10 -6.06
CA LEU A 110 9.71 -10.94 -6.47
C LEU A 110 9.49 -9.69 -7.34
N MET A 111 10.32 -8.66 -7.21
CA MET A 111 10.28 -7.49 -8.07
C MET A 111 10.82 -7.79 -9.46
N ASP A 112 11.94 -8.53 -9.55
CA ASP A 112 12.56 -8.96 -10.80
C ASP A 112 11.75 -10.06 -11.53
N GLY A 113 11.06 -10.91 -10.77
CA GLY A 113 10.32 -12.07 -11.28
C GLY A 113 8.81 -11.85 -11.50
N ALA A 114 8.28 -10.67 -11.17
CA ALA A 114 6.87 -10.37 -11.44
C ALA A 114 6.62 -10.18 -12.95
N PRO A 115 5.50 -10.71 -13.49
CA PRO A 115 5.12 -10.51 -14.89
C PRO A 115 4.90 -9.04 -15.25
#